data_AF-A0A5J4V7Z8-F1
#
_entry.id   AF-A0A5J4V7Z8-F1
#
_cell.length_a   1.000
_cell.length_b   1.000
_cell.length_c   1.000
_cell.angle_alpha   90.00
_cell.angle_beta   90.00
_cell.angle_gamma   90.00
#
_symmetry.space_group_name_H-M   'P 1'
#
loop_
_entity.id
_entity.type
_entity.pdbx_description
1 polymer ?
#
loop_
_entity_poly.entity_id
_entity_poly.type
_entity_poly.pdbx_seq_one_letter_code
_entity_poly.pdbx_strand_id
1 'polypeptide(L)'
;EQYRLAIVEEQKETTNLLETLLILFFIIAIISTFIGFIFFLLPTRTILFAVAESSSKMTELDPEIDCNERTGMGAAGWKDQYSCDCQRIDKQHQIILLYLAQIVKKQIEIAGIVVRATFASLRDEEHLINEYKIANTHKKEHYIQHAAIIRKIQQAMLSLAQSRTKDAQTLIPSSHAQSLIRLYSSWLSDHVTKMDRELVTVLIGKAPESELEREVQTTSKLHVPHSYTQFLDSDNASLKDRSLFTKLIKILKLKDSRSEE
;
A
#
# COMPACT_ATOMS: atom_id res chain seq x y z
N GLU A 1 22.74 47.62 -75.87
CA GLU A 1 23.37 47.35 -74.56
C GLU A 1 22.55 47.88 -73.39
N GLN A 2 22.12 49.16 -73.42
CA GLN A 2 21.27 49.77 -72.38
C GLN A 2 19.94 49.03 -72.11
N TYR A 3 19.25 48.56 -73.15
CA TYR A 3 18.01 47.77 -72.99
C TYR A 3 18.24 46.45 -72.22
N ARG A 4 19.39 45.80 -72.44
CA ARG A 4 19.75 44.57 -71.71
C ARG A 4 20.03 44.86 -70.24
N LEU A 5 20.69 46.00 -69.95
CA LEU A 5 20.97 46.43 -68.57
C LEU A 5 19.66 46.76 -67.83
N ALA A 6 18.72 47.44 -68.48
CA ALA A 6 17.41 47.75 -67.90
C ALA A 6 16.60 46.49 -67.54
N ILE A 7 16.60 45.46 -68.42
CA ILE A 7 15.95 44.17 -68.12
C ILE A 7 16.61 43.46 -66.94
N VAL A 8 17.95 43.46 -66.87
CA VAL A 8 18.67 42.82 -65.76
C VAL A 8 18.41 43.55 -64.44
N GLU A 9 18.29 44.88 -64.48
CA GLU A 9 17.96 45.71 -63.32
C GLU A 9 16.52 45.46 -62.83
N GLU A 10 15.55 45.43 -63.75
CA GLU A 10 14.15 45.10 -63.44
C GLU A 10 14.00 43.68 -62.87
N GLN A 11 14.72 42.69 -63.43
CA GLN A 11 14.75 41.33 -62.90
C GLN A 11 15.37 41.27 -61.50
N LYS A 12 16.42 42.06 -61.24
CA LYS A 12 17.07 42.12 -59.93
C LYS A 12 16.15 42.75 -58.89
N GLU A 13 15.46 43.84 -59.22
CA GLU A 13 14.48 44.47 -58.33
C GLU A 13 13.31 43.54 -58.02
N THR A 14 12.77 42.86 -59.04
CA THR A 14 11.68 41.89 -58.86
C THR A 14 12.11 40.71 -57.99
N THR A 15 13.32 40.19 -58.20
CA THR A 15 13.88 39.09 -57.39
C THR A 15 14.07 39.52 -55.95
N ASN A 16 14.63 40.70 -55.71
CA ASN A 16 14.82 41.25 -54.35
C ASN A 16 13.48 41.47 -53.62
N LEU A 17 12.44 41.92 -54.34
CA LEU A 17 11.09 42.08 -53.78
C LEU A 17 10.50 40.74 -53.36
N LEU A 18 10.60 39.72 -54.23
CA LEU A 18 10.11 38.36 -53.94
C LEU A 18 10.86 37.71 -52.78
N GLU A 19 12.18 37.86 -52.72
CA GLU A 19 13.00 37.36 -51.60
C GLU A 19 12.61 38.03 -50.28
N THR A 20 12.43 39.35 -50.29
CA THR A 20 11.97 40.10 -49.11
C THR A 20 10.60 39.64 -48.64
N LEU A 21 9.65 39.46 -49.56
CA LEU A 21 8.31 38.97 -49.24
C LEU A 21 8.33 37.54 -48.68
N LEU A 22 9.15 36.66 -49.26
CA LEU A 22 9.30 35.28 -48.79
C LEU A 22 9.83 35.22 -47.36
N ILE A 23 10.86 36.03 -47.05
CA ILE A 23 11.41 36.13 -45.69
C ILE A 23 10.34 36.63 -44.72
N LEU A 24 9.57 37.65 -45.10
CA LEU A 24 8.51 38.22 -44.27
C LEU A 24 7.39 37.20 -43.97
N PHE A 25 6.93 36.46 -44.99
CA PHE A 25 5.95 35.39 -44.80
C PHE A 25 6.49 34.25 -43.93
N PHE A 26 7.76 33.90 -44.07
CA PHE A 26 8.39 32.87 -43.23
C PHE A 26 8.42 33.28 -41.75
N ILE A 27 8.77 34.54 -41.47
CA ILE A 27 8.75 35.08 -40.10
C ILE A 27 7.33 35.06 -39.53
N ILE A 28 6.33 35.49 -40.30
CA ILE A 28 4.92 35.47 -39.87
C ILE A 28 4.43 34.04 -39.61
N ALA A 29 4.83 33.07 -40.44
CA ALA A 29 4.49 31.66 -40.24
C ALA A 29 5.09 31.11 -38.94
N ILE A 30 6.34 31.45 -38.62
CA ILE A 30 6.97 31.04 -37.35
C ILE A 30 6.23 31.66 -36.16
N ILE A 31 5.96 32.98 -36.21
CA ILE A 31 5.29 33.69 -35.11
C ILE A 31 3.87 33.14 -34.88
N SER A 32 3.10 32.95 -35.95
CA SER A 32 1.74 32.39 -35.85
C SER A 32 1.74 30.96 -35.30
N THR A 33 2.73 30.15 -35.68
CA THR A 33 2.90 28.80 -35.13
C THR A 33 3.25 28.84 -33.64
N PHE A 34 4.13 29.75 -33.21
CA PHE A 34 4.49 29.95 -31.80
C PHE A 34 3.29 30.42 -30.96
N ILE A 35 2.51 31.38 -31.47
CA ILE A 35 1.28 31.86 -30.81
C ILE A 35 0.27 30.72 -30.72
N GLY A 36 0.05 29.97 -31.80
CA GLY A 36 -0.80 28.78 -31.83
C GLY A 36 -0.43 27.76 -30.75
N PHE A 37 0.86 27.47 -30.62
CA PHE A 37 1.38 26.52 -29.64
C PHE A 37 1.21 26.99 -28.20
N ILE A 38 1.58 28.25 -27.91
CA ILE A 38 1.56 28.78 -26.54
C ILE A 38 0.13 29.02 -26.05
N PHE A 39 -0.74 29.61 -26.88
CA PHE A 39 -2.06 30.06 -26.42
C PHE A 39 -3.15 28.99 -26.56
N PHE A 40 -2.99 27.99 -27.42
CA PHE A 40 -4.04 26.98 -27.64
C PHE A 40 -3.61 25.59 -27.18
N LEU A 41 -2.41 25.12 -27.53
CA LEU A 41 -2.00 23.74 -27.22
C LEU A 41 -1.59 23.55 -25.75
N LEU A 42 -0.81 24.47 -25.16
CA LEU A 42 -0.41 24.35 -23.76
C LEU A 42 -1.60 24.40 -22.78
N PRO A 43 -2.57 25.32 -22.90
CA PRO A 43 -3.74 25.34 -22.00
C PRO A 43 -4.61 24.09 -22.16
N THR A 44 -4.81 23.64 -23.41
CA THR A 44 -5.60 22.44 -23.69
C THR A 44 -4.99 21.21 -23.04
N ARG A 45 -3.66 21.05 -23.10
CA ARG A 45 -2.95 19.97 -22.41
C ARG A 45 -3.19 20.01 -20.91
N THR A 46 -3.05 21.17 -20.27
CA THR A 46 -3.26 21.32 -18.83
C THR A 46 -4.70 21.01 -18.42
N ILE A 47 -5.67 21.47 -19.21
CA ILE A 47 -7.09 21.16 -18.99
C ILE A 47 -7.34 19.66 -19.15
N LEU A 48 -6.81 19.02 -20.19
CA LEU A 48 -6.95 17.58 -20.41
C LEU A 48 -6.31 16.77 -19.29
N PHE A 49 -5.14 17.16 -18.77
CA PHE A 49 -4.54 16.51 -17.61
C PHE A 49 -5.39 16.68 -16.35
N ALA A 50 -5.89 17.89 -16.07
CA ALA A 50 -6.74 18.14 -14.92
C ALA A 50 -8.07 17.35 -15.00
N VAL A 51 -8.66 17.27 -16.19
CA VAL A 51 -9.88 16.47 -16.44
C VAL A 51 -9.58 14.98 -16.32
N ALA A 52 -8.46 14.48 -16.86
CA ALA A 52 -8.07 13.08 -16.74
C ALA A 52 -7.79 12.68 -15.29
N GLU A 53 -7.09 13.52 -14.53
CA GLU A 53 -6.84 13.29 -13.10
C GLU A 53 -8.15 13.30 -12.30
N SER A 54 -9.03 14.26 -12.56
CA SER A 54 -10.34 14.35 -11.90
C SER A 54 -11.26 13.18 -12.26
N SER A 55 -11.24 12.73 -13.53
CA SER A 55 -12.03 11.60 -14.00
C SER A 55 -11.51 10.26 -13.45
N SER A 56 -10.18 10.11 -13.31
CA SER A 56 -9.58 8.95 -12.64
C SER A 56 -10.00 8.84 -11.17
N LYS A 57 -10.13 9.96 -10.47
CA LYS A 57 -10.69 9.99 -9.11
C LYS A 57 -12.18 9.64 -9.08
N MET A 58 -12.90 9.84 -10.18
CA MET A 58 -14.32 9.50 -10.30
C MET A 58 -14.53 8.01 -10.53
N THR A 59 -13.59 7.30 -11.16
CA THR A 59 -13.61 5.82 -11.23
C THR A 59 -13.35 5.14 -9.88
N GLU A 60 -12.79 5.85 -8.89
CA GLU A 60 -12.66 5.36 -7.52
C GLU A 60 -13.98 5.51 -6.72
N LEU A 61 -14.91 6.34 -7.21
CA LEU A 61 -16.26 6.51 -6.67
C LEU A 61 -17.23 5.54 -7.38
N ASP A 62 -17.04 4.25 -7.17
CA ASP A 62 -18.04 3.25 -7.58
C ASP A 62 -19.34 3.49 -6.75
N PRO A 63 -20.49 3.76 -7.38
CA PRO A 63 -21.75 4.00 -6.68
C PRO A 63 -22.19 2.83 -5.79
N GLU A 64 -21.85 1.58 -6.14
CA GLU A 64 -22.12 0.42 -5.29
C GLU A 64 -21.18 0.39 -4.07
N ILE A 65 -19.94 0.86 -4.22
CA ILE A 65 -19.00 1.04 -3.10
C ILE A 65 -19.44 2.23 -2.24
N ASP A 66 -19.81 3.38 -2.81
CA ASP A 66 -20.30 4.56 -2.06
C ASP A 66 -21.62 4.25 -1.33
N CYS A 67 -22.52 3.50 -1.97
CA CYS A 67 -23.77 3.07 -1.35
C CYS A 67 -23.51 2.07 -0.22
N ASN A 68 -22.69 1.04 -0.43
CA ASN A 68 -22.29 0.10 0.63
C ASN A 68 -21.49 0.77 1.75
N GLU A 69 -20.66 1.75 1.42
CA GLU A 69 -19.92 2.57 2.38
C GLU A 69 -20.88 3.42 3.22
N ARG A 70 -21.89 4.06 2.61
CA ARG A 70 -22.90 4.87 3.33
C ARG A 70 -23.90 4.05 4.14
N THR A 71 -24.43 2.95 3.62
CA THR A 71 -25.36 2.08 4.36
C THR A 71 -24.67 1.21 5.40
N GLY A 72 -23.34 1.02 5.25
CA GLY A 72 -22.53 0.19 6.12
C GLY A 72 -21.55 0.96 7.00
N MET A 73 -21.77 2.25 7.29
CA MET A 73 -20.77 3.11 7.95
C MET A 73 -20.84 3.14 9.48
N GLY A 74 -21.75 2.39 10.09
CA GLY A 74 -21.94 2.33 11.53
C GLY A 74 -22.00 3.73 12.18
N ALA A 75 -21.10 4.00 13.12
CA ALA A 75 -21.01 5.30 13.82
C ALA A 75 -20.60 6.47 12.92
N ALA A 76 -19.95 6.23 11.78
CA ALA A 76 -19.53 7.25 10.81
C ALA A 76 -20.60 7.52 9.73
N GLY A 77 -21.80 6.94 9.85
CA GLY A 77 -22.90 7.20 8.93
C GLY A 77 -23.43 8.63 9.08
N TRP A 78 -23.84 9.23 7.96
CA TRP A 78 -24.58 10.49 8.01
C TRP A 78 -25.89 10.30 8.77
N LYS A 79 -26.22 11.23 9.67
CA LYS A 79 -27.47 11.24 10.45
C LYS A 79 -28.14 12.58 10.26
N ASP A 80 -29.46 12.60 10.23
CA ASP A 80 -30.23 13.83 9.99
C ASP A 80 -29.91 14.93 11.01
N GLN A 81 -29.59 14.54 12.25
CA GLN A 81 -29.13 15.42 13.32
C GLN A 81 -27.79 16.14 13.05
N TYR A 82 -27.03 15.73 12.02
CA TYR A 82 -25.79 16.38 11.60
C TYR A 82 -26.01 17.45 10.53
N SER A 83 -27.20 17.53 9.94
CA SER A 83 -27.51 18.54 8.94
C SER A 83 -27.55 19.93 9.57
N CYS A 84 -26.94 20.89 8.89
CA CYS A 84 -27.07 22.32 9.22
C CYS A 84 -28.02 23.05 8.26
N ASP A 85 -28.91 22.31 7.57
CA ASP A 85 -29.83 22.80 6.53
C ASP A 85 -29.13 23.52 5.36
N CYS A 86 -27.81 23.40 5.26
CA CYS A 86 -27.01 23.95 4.18
C CYS A 86 -26.37 22.82 3.37
N GLN A 87 -26.97 22.51 2.22
CA GLN A 87 -26.56 21.39 1.38
C GLN A 87 -25.07 21.40 1.01
N ARG A 88 -24.48 22.58 0.78
CA ARG A 88 -23.05 22.71 0.47
C ARG A 88 -22.18 22.26 1.64
N ILE A 89 -22.52 22.66 2.85
CA ILE A 89 -21.75 22.37 4.07
C ILE A 89 -21.98 20.92 4.48
N ASP A 90 -23.22 20.43 4.40
CA ASP A 90 -23.56 19.04 4.68
C ASP A 90 -22.79 18.07 3.79
N LYS A 91 -22.66 18.37 2.49
CA LYS A 91 -21.82 17.58 1.57
C LYS A 91 -20.35 17.54 2.00
N GLN A 92 -19.79 18.64 2.51
CA GLN A 92 -18.42 18.65 3.01
C GLN A 92 -18.26 17.81 4.27
N HIS A 93 -19.21 17.87 5.20
CA HIS A 93 -19.20 17.03 6.40
C HIS A 93 -19.36 15.54 6.08
N GLN A 94 -20.18 15.19 5.08
CA GLN A 94 -20.27 13.82 4.58
C GLN A 94 -18.93 13.33 4.05
N ILE A 95 -18.19 14.14 3.28
CA ILE A 95 -16.84 13.81 2.81
C ILE A 95 -15.88 13.55 3.98
N ILE A 96 -15.94 14.34 5.05
CA ILE A 96 -15.12 14.11 6.25
C ILE A 96 -15.42 12.73 6.86
N LEU A 97 -16.70 12.36 6.97
CA LEU A 97 -17.10 11.04 7.47
C LEU A 97 -16.60 9.90 6.56
N LEU A 98 -16.61 10.09 5.23
CA LEU A 98 -16.02 9.14 4.28
C LEU A 98 -14.52 8.94 4.57
N TYR A 99 -13.76 10.03 4.73
CA TYR A 99 -12.32 9.95 5.05
C TYR A 99 -12.05 9.27 6.39
N LEU A 100 -12.86 9.54 7.41
CA LEU A 100 -12.76 8.86 8.71
C LEU A 100 -13.01 7.35 8.58
N ALA A 101 -14.00 6.93 7.77
CA ALA A 101 -14.25 5.52 7.50
C ALA A 101 -13.07 4.83 6.78
N GLN A 102 -12.39 5.53 5.87
CA GLN A 102 -11.19 5.01 5.21
C GLN A 102 -10.02 4.80 6.18
N ILE A 103 -9.83 5.69 7.15
CA ILE A 103 -8.80 5.54 8.19
C ILE A 103 -9.01 4.24 8.97
N VAL A 104 -10.25 3.87 9.29
CA VAL A 104 -10.57 2.60 9.95
C VAL A 104 -10.19 1.40 9.07
N LYS A 105 -10.44 1.47 7.75
CA LYS A 105 -10.04 0.40 6.82
C LYS A 105 -8.51 0.23 6.80
N LYS A 106 -7.76 1.34 6.85
CA LYS A 106 -6.28 1.32 6.86
C LYS A 106 -5.69 0.64 8.09
N GLN A 107 -6.40 0.60 9.22
CA GLN A 107 -5.92 -0.12 10.40
C GLN A 107 -5.78 -1.63 10.17
N ILE A 108 -6.66 -2.25 9.37
CA ILE A 108 -6.54 -3.67 8.99
C ILE A 108 -5.36 -3.90 8.04
N GLU A 109 -5.14 -2.99 7.09
CA GLU A 109 -3.99 -3.07 6.19
C GLU A 109 -2.67 -3.00 6.95
N ILE A 110 -2.57 -2.06 7.91
CA ILE A 110 -1.41 -1.92 8.80
C ILE A 110 -1.23 -3.18 9.66
N ALA A 111 -2.32 -3.73 10.24
CA ALA A 111 -2.25 -4.98 10.98
C ALA A 111 -1.74 -6.14 10.10
N GLY A 112 -2.17 -6.21 8.84
CA GLY A 112 -1.67 -7.16 7.86
C GLY A 112 -0.17 -7.03 7.58
N ILE A 113 0.35 -5.81 7.50
CA ILE A 113 1.79 -5.56 7.36
C ILE A 113 2.55 -6.08 8.60
N VAL A 114 2.08 -5.74 9.80
CA VAL A 114 2.71 -6.17 11.05
C VAL A 114 2.75 -7.70 11.16
N VAL A 115 1.66 -8.39 10.80
CA VAL A 115 1.60 -9.85 10.80
C VAL A 115 2.58 -10.44 9.79
N ARG A 116 2.67 -9.91 8.56
CA ARG A 116 3.65 -10.39 7.57
C ARG A 116 5.10 -10.17 8.03
N ALA A 117 5.41 -9.01 8.60
CA ALA A 117 6.73 -8.70 9.13
C ALA A 117 7.11 -9.65 10.28
N THR A 118 6.16 -9.91 11.19
CA THR A 118 6.35 -10.87 12.28
C THR A 118 6.68 -12.24 11.72
N PHE A 119 5.86 -12.76 10.80
CA PHE A 119 6.05 -14.09 10.21
C PHE A 119 7.37 -14.19 9.42
N ALA A 120 7.78 -13.12 8.74
CA ALA A 120 9.05 -13.05 8.04
C ALA A 120 10.24 -13.16 9.02
N SER A 121 10.21 -12.42 10.14
CA SER A 121 11.24 -12.49 11.20
C SER A 121 11.35 -13.90 11.77
N LEU A 122 10.22 -14.47 12.22
CA LEU A 122 10.21 -15.81 12.81
C LEU A 122 10.72 -16.86 11.81
N ARG A 123 10.35 -16.75 10.53
CA ARG A 123 10.82 -17.68 9.49
C ARG A 123 12.32 -17.55 9.25
N ASP A 124 12.85 -16.33 9.23
CA ASP A 124 14.28 -16.08 9.04
C ASP A 124 15.09 -16.63 10.22
N GLU A 125 14.66 -16.37 11.45
CA GLU A 125 15.27 -16.94 12.66
C GLU A 125 15.27 -18.47 12.63
N GLU A 126 14.15 -19.09 12.26
CA GLU A 126 14.05 -20.54 12.14
C GLU A 126 14.92 -21.11 11.01
N HIS A 127 15.10 -20.35 9.92
CA HIS A 127 16.04 -20.70 8.86
C HIS A 127 17.48 -20.69 9.39
N LEU A 128 17.91 -19.65 10.11
CA LEU A 128 19.23 -19.57 10.73
C LEU A 128 19.46 -20.71 11.74
N ILE A 129 18.45 -21.02 12.55
CA ILE A 129 18.49 -22.15 13.51
C ILE A 129 18.80 -23.47 12.80
N ASN A 130 18.16 -23.70 11.66
CA ASN A 130 18.33 -24.93 10.88
C ASN A 130 19.67 -24.96 10.14
N GLU A 131 19.99 -23.88 9.43
CA GLU A 131 21.17 -23.77 8.58
C GLU A 131 22.47 -23.93 9.39
N TYR A 132 22.55 -23.23 10.53
CA TYR A 132 23.73 -23.24 11.41
C TYR A 132 23.67 -24.33 12.49
N LYS A 133 22.75 -25.29 12.35
CA LYS A 133 22.63 -26.49 13.20
C LYS A 133 22.67 -26.13 14.68
N ILE A 134 21.81 -25.21 15.09
CA ILE A 134 21.63 -24.84 16.50
C ILE A 134 21.08 -26.05 17.27
N ALA A 135 21.43 -26.16 18.55
CA ALA A 135 21.10 -27.32 19.37
C ALA A 135 19.58 -27.61 19.36
N ASN A 136 19.22 -28.89 19.25
CA ASN A 136 17.82 -29.32 19.15
C ASN A 136 16.96 -28.90 20.36
N THR A 137 17.57 -28.77 21.54
CA THR A 137 16.88 -28.27 22.74
C THR A 137 16.42 -26.83 22.57
N HIS A 138 17.35 -25.94 22.17
CA HIS A 138 17.05 -24.54 21.89
C HIS A 138 16.05 -24.41 20.73
N LYS A 139 16.26 -25.13 19.63
CA LYS A 139 15.33 -25.16 18.49
C LYS A 139 13.90 -25.50 18.92
N LYS A 140 13.71 -26.55 19.72
CA LYS A 140 12.37 -26.97 20.18
C LYS A 140 11.69 -25.90 21.03
N GLU A 141 12.42 -25.30 21.95
CA GLU A 141 11.89 -24.24 22.82
C GLU A 141 11.52 -23.00 22.02
N HIS A 142 12.39 -22.58 21.09
CA HIS A 142 12.17 -21.44 20.20
C HIS A 142 10.91 -21.63 19.34
N TYR A 143 10.75 -22.82 18.74
CA TYR A 143 9.59 -23.16 17.91
C TYR A 143 8.26 -23.16 18.69
N ILE A 144 8.27 -23.63 19.95
CA ILE A 144 7.09 -23.59 20.80
C ILE A 144 6.66 -22.14 21.06
N GLN A 145 7.61 -21.26 21.34
CA GLN A 145 7.33 -19.84 21.60
C GLN A 145 6.82 -19.12 20.34
N HIS A 146 7.39 -19.41 19.16
CA HIS A 146 6.92 -18.91 17.87
C HIS A 146 5.47 -19.32 17.59
N ALA A 147 5.16 -20.60 17.75
CA ALA A 147 3.79 -21.07 17.57
C ALA A 147 2.82 -20.41 18.57
N ALA A 148 3.27 -20.19 19.82
CA ALA A 148 2.45 -19.54 20.85
C ALA A 148 2.13 -18.07 20.51
N ILE A 149 3.11 -17.28 20.05
CA ILE A 149 2.86 -15.88 19.67
C ILE A 149 1.94 -15.78 18.45
N ILE A 150 2.12 -16.66 17.46
CA ILE A 150 1.23 -16.71 16.28
C ILE A 150 -0.22 -16.96 16.69
N ARG A 151 -0.47 -17.87 17.63
CA ARG A 151 -1.82 -18.14 18.16
C ARG A 151 -2.41 -16.93 18.90
N LYS A 152 -1.60 -16.19 19.68
CA LYS A 152 -2.05 -14.96 20.34
C LYS A 152 -2.41 -13.88 19.31
N ILE A 153 -1.61 -13.73 18.26
CA ILE A 153 -1.89 -12.81 17.14
C ILE A 153 -3.20 -13.19 16.45
N GLN A 154 -3.43 -14.47 16.15
CA GLN A 154 -4.69 -14.94 15.57
C GLN A 154 -5.89 -14.57 16.44
N GLN A 155 -5.82 -14.81 17.75
CA GLN A 155 -6.90 -14.47 18.67
C GLN A 155 -7.18 -12.96 18.69
N ALA A 156 -6.14 -12.13 18.70
CA ALA A 156 -6.28 -10.67 18.66
C ALA A 156 -6.94 -10.20 17.34
N MET A 157 -6.51 -10.76 16.20
CA MET A 157 -7.07 -10.44 14.88
C MET A 157 -8.51 -10.93 14.71
N LEU A 158 -8.87 -12.05 15.32
CA LEU A 158 -10.25 -12.55 15.30
C LEU A 158 -11.18 -11.69 16.15
N SER A 159 -10.73 -11.23 17.33
CA SER A 159 -11.47 -10.28 18.15
C SER A 159 -11.72 -8.98 17.38
N LEU A 160 -10.71 -8.49 16.66
CA LEU A 160 -10.80 -7.34 15.76
C LEU A 160 -11.80 -7.56 14.60
N ALA A 161 -11.87 -8.77 14.07
CA ALA A 161 -12.81 -9.09 12.99
C ALA A 161 -14.25 -9.26 13.49
N GLN A 162 -14.43 -9.85 14.68
CA GLN A 162 -15.75 -10.05 15.27
C GLN A 162 -16.43 -8.73 15.65
N SER A 163 -15.68 -7.74 16.14
CA SER A 163 -16.22 -6.40 16.42
C SER A 163 -16.77 -5.71 15.17
N ARG A 164 -16.32 -6.13 13.98
CA ARG A 164 -16.75 -5.63 12.68
C ARG A 164 -18.05 -6.25 12.14
N THR A 165 -18.50 -7.38 12.70
CA THR A 165 -19.63 -8.16 12.15
C THR A 165 -21.00 -7.78 12.71
N LYS A 166 -21.08 -7.01 13.80
CA LYS A 166 -22.37 -6.67 14.42
C LYS A 166 -23.04 -5.44 13.83
N ASP A 167 -22.25 -4.51 13.30
CA ASP A 167 -22.71 -3.36 12.53
C ASP A 167 -21.61 -3.11 11.51
N ALA A 168 -21.95 -3.06 10.23
CA ALA A 168 -20.98 -2.80 9.18
C ALA A 168 -20.13 -1.58 9.56
N GLN A 169 -18.81 -1.76 9.51
CA GLN A 169 -17.78 -0.73 9.76
C GLN A 169 -17.98 0.13 11.03
N THR A 170 -18.25 -0.48 12.18
CA THR A 170 -17.94 0.19 13.45
C THR A 170 -16.46 0.59 13.50
N LEU A 171 -16.19 1.82 13.94
CA LEU A 171 -14.84 2.29 14.30
C LEU A 171 -14.20 1.19 15.14
N ILE A 172 -13.09 0.61 14.65
CA ILE A 172 -12.30 -0.34 15.44
C ILE A 172 -11.91 0.41 16.72
N PRO A 173 -12.35 -0.08 17.90
CA PRO A 173 -11.97 0.56 19.15
C PRO A 173 -10.44 0.67 19.27
N SER A 174 -9.95 1.83 19.70
CA SER A 174 -8.51 2.05 19.95
C SER A 174 -7.94 1.05 20.95
N SER A 175 -8.79 0.44 21.79
CA SER A 175 -8.43 -0.65 22.68
C SER A 175 -7.82 -1.84 21.95
N HIS A 176 -8.23 -2.18 20.72
CA HIS A 176 -7.61 -3.28 19.98
C HIS A 176 -6.19 -2.97 19.56
N ALA A 177 -5.92 -1.75 19.08
CA ALA A 177 -4.57 -1.30 18.77
C ALA A 177 -3.69 -1.31 20.03
N GLN A 178 -4.22 -0.83 21.16
CA GLN A 178 -3.53 -0.87 22.45
C GLN A 178 -3.26 -2.30 22.94
N SER A 179 -4.20 -3.23 22.75
CA SER A 179 -3.99 -4.65 23.07
C SER A 179 -2.90 -5.28 22.20
N LEU A 180 -2.84 -4.95 20.91
CA LEU A 180 -1.77 -5.41 20.02
C LEU A 180 -0.42 -4.84 20.43
N ILE A 181 -0.34 -3.54 20.72
CA ILE A 181 0.88 -2.90 21.21
C ILE A 181 1.37 -3.62 22.48
N ARG A 182 0.49 -3.85 23.46
CA ARG A 182 0.85 -4.57 24.69
C ARG A 182 1.30 -6.00 24.43
N LEU A 183 0.63 -6.71 23.53
CA LEU A 183 1.01 -8.07 23.13
C LEU A 183 2.44 -8.09 22.57
N TYR A 184 2.75 -7.21 21.61
CA TYR A 184 4.06 -7.13 21.00
C TYR A 184 5.12 -6.63 21.97
N SER A 185 4.85 -5.58 22.76
CA SER A 185 5.81 -5.08 23.77
C SER A 185 6.16 -6.16 24.80
N SER A 186 5.18 -6.90 25.31
CA SER A 186 5.42 -8.02 26.24
C SER A 186 6.21 -9.14 25.56
N TRP A 187 5.84 -9.52 24.33
CA TRP A 187 6.57 -10.54 23.59
C TRP A 187 8.02 -10.14 23.30
N LEU A 188 8.28 -8.91 22.86
CA LEU A 188 9.63 -8.39 22.65
C LEU A 188 10.45 -8.41 23.94
N SER A 189 9.86 -8.01 25.08
CA SER A 189 10.55 -8.06 26.37
C SER A 189 10.84 -9.49 26.84
N ASP A 190 9.93 -10.44 26.62
CA ASP A 190 10.09 -11.80 27.16
C ASP A 190 10.84 -12.76 26.24
N HIS A 191 10.63 -12.67 24.94
CA HIS A 191 11.22 -13.54 23.94
C HIS A 191 12.53 -12.98 23.41
N VAL A 192 12.50 -11.78 22.82
CA VAL A 192 13.68 -11.24 22.12
C VAL A 192 14.86 -11.00 23.06
N THR A 193 14.59 -10.43 24.25
CA THR A 193 15.69 -10.12 25.18
C THR A 193 16.34 -11.35 25.82
N LYS A 194 15.68 -12.51 25.75
CA LYS A 194 16.11 -13.77 26.37
C LYS A 194 16.46 -14.80 25.31
N MET A 195 15.45 -15.33 24.62
CA MET A 195 15.59 -16.39 23.62
C MET A 195 16.41 -15.94 22.41
N ASP A 196 16.07 -14.81 21.79
CA ASP A 196 16.77 -14.39 20.58
C ASP A 196 18.18 -13.89 20.88
N ARG A 197 18.36 -13.28 22.06
CA ARG A 197 19.70 -12.92 22.54
C ARG A 197 20.59 -14.14 22.75
N GLU A 198 20.06 -15.23 23.30
CA GLU A 198 20.77 -16.50 23.38
C GLU A 198 21.06 -17.07 22.00
N LEU A 199 20.09 -17.06 21.09
CA LEU A 199 20.26 -17.51 19.71
C LEU A 199 21.40 -16.74 19.01
N VAL A 200 21.40 -15.42 19.09
CA VAL A 200 22.44 -14.55 18.52
C VAL A 200 23.81 -14.90 19.09
N THR A 201 23.90 -15.16 20.40
CA THR A 201 25.18 -15.54 21.04
C THR A 201 25.75 -16.83 20.45
N VAL A 202 24.89 -17.79 20.09
CA VAL A 202 25.32 -19.06 19.46
C VAL A 202 25.59 -18.90 17.96
N LEU A 203 24.89 -17.99 17.30
CA LEU A 203 25.10 -17.67 15.88
C LEU A 203 26.41 -16.92 15.64
N ILE A 204 26.80 -16.04 16.57
CA ILE A 204 28.12 -15.39 16.58
C ILE A 204 29.19 -16.48 16.71
N GLY A 205 29.95 -16.69 15.64
CA GLY A 205 30.96 -17.74 15.53
C GLY A 205 30.53 -18.97 14.71
N LYS A 206 29.26 -19.05 14.28
CA LYS A 206 28.77 -20.06 13.33
C LYS A 206 28.37 -19.47 11.98
N ALA A 207 27.69 -18.33 11.99
CA ALA A 207 27.22 -17.64 10.80
C ALA A 207 28.20 -16.54 10.36
N PRO A 208 28.34 -16.28 9.05
CA PRO A 208 29.12 -15.16 8.55
C PRO A 208 28.42 -13.84 8.89
N GLU A 209 29.20 -12.80 9.17
CA GLU A 209 28.72 -11.47 9.55
C GLU A 209 27.74 -10.88 8.52
N SER A 210 28.02 -11.08 7.22
CA SER A 210 27.14 -10.65 6.13
C SER A 210 25.73 -11.26 6.18
N GLU A 211 25.58 -12.47 6.74
CA GLU A 211 24.28 -13.09 6.92
C GLU A 211 23.56 -12.53 8.15
N LEU A 212 24.32 -12.21 9.22
CA LEU A 212 23.77 -11.65 10.47
C LEU A 212 23.35 -10.18 10.34
N GLU A 213 23.98 -9.43 9.44
CA GLU A 213 23.64 -8.04 9.15
C GLU A 213 22.58 -7.89 8.06
N ARG A 214 22.13 -9.00 7.45
CA ARG A 214 21.15 -8.96 6.37
C ARG A 214 19.79 -8.51 6.87
N GLU A 215 19.20 -7.51 6.21
CA GLU A 215 17.83 -7.09 6.49
C GLU A 215 16.81 -8.15 6.05
N VAL A 216 15.86 -8.46 6.94
CA VAL A 216 14.74 -9.36 6.64
C VAL A 216 13.73 -8.63 5.75
N GLN A 217 13.60 -9.07 4.50
CA GLN A 217 12.65 -8.48 3.56
C GLN A 217 11.22 -8.97 3.84
N THR A 218 10.31 -8.04 4.13
CA THR A 218 8.87 -8.35 4.22
C THR A 218 8.26 -8.31 2.83
N THR A 219 7.78 -9.46 2.34
CA THR A 219 7.13 -9.55 1.02
C THR A 219 5.62 -9.25 1.11
N SER A 220 4.97 -9.13 -0.05
CA SER A 220 3.51 -9.00 -0.14
C SER A 220 2.77 -10.31 0.19
N LYS A 221 3.46 -11.45 0.12
CA LYS A 221 2.93 -12.77 0.48
C LYS A 221 3.23 -13.09 1.93
N LEU A 222 2.36 -13.87 2.56
CA LEU A 222 2.60 -14.41 3.89
C LEU A 222 3.39 -15.71 3.73
N HIS A 223 4.59 -15.75 4.32
CA HIS A 223 5.38 -16.97 4.45
C HIS A 223 5.24 -17.50 5.88
N VAL A 224 4.72 -18.71 6.02
CA VAL A 224 4.49 -19.31 7.34
C VAL A 224 5.80 -19.89 7.89
N PRO A 225 6.21 -19.59 9.13
CA PRO A 225 7.37 -20.23 9.75
C PRO A 225 7.22 -21.75 9.81
N HIS A 226 8.34 -22.46 9.82
CA HIS A 226 8.38 -23.91 9.85
C HIS A 226 7.78 -24.47 11.14
N SER A 227 8.06 -23.84 12.28
CA SER A 227 7.48 -24.21 13.58
C SER A 227 5.96 -24.27 13.55
N TYR A 228 5.34 -23.26 12.93
CA TYR A 228 3.90 -23.15 12.88
C TYR A 228 3.29 -24.05 11.83
N THR A 229 3.98 -24.28 10.71
CA THR A 229 3.58 -25.27 9.71
C THR A 229 3.55 -26.67 10.33
N GLN A 230 4.63 -27.07 11.01
CA GLN A 230 4.69 -28.34 11.73
C GLN A 230 3.61 -28.46 12.80
N PHE A 231 3.39 -27.40 13.58
CA PHE A 231 2.30 -27.39 14.56
C PHE A 231 0.96 -27.64 13.89
N LEU A 232 0.63 -26.86 12.84
CA LEU A 232 -0.63 -26.99 12.12
C LEU A 232 -0.81 -28.37 11.51
N ASP A 233 0.25 -29.02 11.03
CA ASP A 233 0.16 -30.35 10.41
C ASP A 233 0.13 -31.48 11.42
N SER A 234 0.60 -31.26 12.65
CA SER A 234 0.62 -32.27 13.72
C SER A 234 -0.77 -32.60 14.28
N ASP A 235 -0.86 -33.74 14.97
CA ASP A 235 -2.05 -34.16 15.73
C ASP A 235 -2.36 -33.23 16.92
N ASN A 236 -1.41 -32.37 17.31
CA ASN A 236 -1.60 -31.40 18.39
C ASN A 236 -2.42 -30.18 17.96
N ALA A 237 -2.53 -29.91 16.65
CA ALA A 237 -3.35 -28.82 16.14
C ALA A 237 -4.81 -29.26 16.03
N SER A 238 -5.67 -28.62 16.82
CA SER A 238 -7.11 -28.88 16.74
C SER A 238 -7.69 -28.37 15.41
N LEU A 239 -8.83 -28.92 15.00
CA LEU A 239 -9.63 -28.38 13.88
C LEU A 239 -9.92 -26.88 14.06
N LYS A 240 -10.06 -26.45 15.32
CA LYS A 240 -10.21 -25.04 15.66
C LYS A 240 -8.96 -24.24 15.27
N ASP A 241 -7.75 -24.67 15.63
CA ASP A 241 -6.51 -23.94 15.31
C ASP A 241 -6.33 -23.76 13.79
N ARG A 242 -6.57 -24.82 13.01
CA ARG A 242 -6.54 -24.75 11.53
C ARG A 242 -7.58 -23.75 10.99
N SER A 243 -8.81 -23.81 11.52
CA SER A 243 -9.88 -22.87 11.14
C SER A 243 -9.55 -21.41 11.52
N LEU A 244 -8.94 -21.18 12.68
CA LEU A 244 -8.54 -19.84 13.11
C LEU A 244 -7.46 -19.26 12.17
N PHE A 245 -6.52 -20.09 11.72
CA PHE A 245 -5.51 -19.66 10.78
C PHE A 245 -6.09 -19.29 9.40
N THR A 246 -6.97 -20.12 8.85
CA THR A 246 -7.67 -19.79 7.59
C THR A 246 -8.48 -18.50 7.72
N LYS A 247 -9.15 -18.30 8.87
CA LYS A 247 -9.87 -17.05 9.15
C LYS A 247 -8.93 -15.85 9.21
N LEU A 248 -7.77 -15.95 9.85
CA LEU A 248 -6.76 -14.90 9.90
C LEU A 248 -6.37 -14.45 8.48
N ILE A 249 -6.00 -15.41 7.63
CA ILE A 249 -5.60 -15.14 6.24
C ILE A 249 -6.71 -14.38 5.51
N LYS A 250 -7.96 -14.83 5.66
CA LYS A 250 -9.13 -14.20 5.02
C LYS A 250 -9.40 -12.78 5.55
N ILE A 251 -9.35 -12.59 6.86
CA ILE A 251 -9.62 -11.29 7.52
C ILE A 251 -8.62 -10.24 7.06
N LEU A 252 -7.33 -10.61 7.04
CA LEU A 252 -6.23 -9.72 6.70
C LEU A 252 -5.95 -9.67 5.19
N LYS A 253 -6.75 -10.38 4.37
CA LYS A 253 -6.58 -10.50 2.92
C LYS A 253 -5.13 -10.87 2.53
N LEU A 254 -4.53 -11.78 3.29
CA LEU A 254 -3.15 -12.20 3.07
C LEU A 254 -3.11 -13.22 1.93
N LYS A 255 -2.10 -13.10 1.05
CA LYS A 255 -1.80 -14.13 0.04
C LYS A 255 -0.85 -15.15 0.66
N ASP A 256 -1.32 -16.37 0.90
CA ASP A 256 -0.47 -17.45 1.44
C ASP A 256 0.45 -17.99 0.35
N SER A 257 1.76 -18.01 0.59
CA SER A 257 2.72 -18.51 -0.39
C SER A 257 2.53 -19.98 -0.73
N ARG A 258 1.86 -20.76 0.13
CA ARG A 258 1.61 -22.20 -0.06
C ARG A 258 0.44 -22.50 -1.01
N SER A 259 -0.31 -21.48 -1.44
CA SER A 259 -1.50 -21.65 -2.30
C SER A 259 -1.21 -21.62 -3.81
N GLU A 260 0.06 -21.47 -4.19
CA GLU A 260 0.53 -21.37 -5.59
C GLU A 260 1.59 -22.43 -5.94
N GLU A 261 1.86 -23.39 -5.04
CA GLU A 261 2.61 -24.63 -5.29
C GLU A 261 1.64 -25.82 -5.42
#